data_AF-A0A7C3M2Q9-F1
#
_entry.id   AF-A0A7C3M2Q9-F1
#
_cell.length_a   1.000
_cell.length_b   1.000
_cell.length_c   1.000
_cell.angle_alpha   90.00
_cell.angle_beta   90.00
_cell.angle_gamma   90.00
#
_symmetry.space_group_name_H-M   'P 1'
#
loop_
_entity.id
_entity.type
_entity.pdbx_description
1 polymer ?
#
loop_
_entity_poly.entity_id
_entity_poly.type
_entity_poly.pdbx_seq_one_letter_code
_entity_poly.pdbx_strand_id
1 'polypeptide(L)' 'MARKKGQVYTAEQKTKIVLELLKEEQTVSQLATKYKVTAKSITNWKKQFLENASKAFEDDTLTLFYK' A
#
# COMPACT_ATOMS: atom_id res chain seq x y z
N MET A 1 -9.57 30.40 -1.88
CA MET A 1 -10.07 29.03 -2.17
C MET A 1 -9.39 28.06 -1.21
N ALA A 2 -10.11 27.53 -0.21
CA ALA A 2 -9.53 26.58 0.75
C ALA A 2 -9.19 25.27 0.01
N ARG A 3 -7.92 24.84 0.05
CA ARG A 3 -7.50 23.56 -0.52
C ARG A 3 -8.27 22.46 0.20
N LYS A 4 -9.14 21.75 -0.54
CA LYS A 4 -9.88 20.58 -0.06
C LYS A 4 -8.85 19.63 0.58
N LYS A 5 -8.96 19.42 1.90
CA LYS A 5 -8.10 18.51 2.65
C LYS A 5 -8.15 17.16 1.95
N GLY A 6 -7.02 16.72 1.38
CA GLY A 6 -6.96 15.49 0.61
C GLY A 6 -7.44 14.31 1.45
N GLN A 7 -8.11 13.34 0.83
CA GLN A 7 -8.47 12.10 1.52
C GLN A 7 -7.20 11.49 2.11
N VAL A 8 -7.20 11.30 3.43
CA VAL A 8 -6.13 10.64 4.16
C VAL A 8 -6.43 9.15 4.11
N TYR A 9 -5.58 8.39 3.43
CA TYR A 9 -5.63 6.94 3.40
C TYR A 9 -4.74 6.39 4.51
N THR A 10 -5.32 5.55 5.38
CA THR A 10 -4.55 4.88 6.43
C THR A 10 -3.57 3.87 5.81
N ALA A 11 -2.53 3.50 6.55
CA ALA A 11 -1.58 2.49 6.10
C ALA A 11 -2.32 1.19 5.72
N GLU A 12 -3.20 0.70 6.60
CA GLU A 12 -4.03 -0.50 6.37
C GLU A 12 -4.84 -0.44 5.08
N GLN A 13 -5.48 0.70 4.78
CA GLN A 13 -6.25 0.85 3.54
C GLN A 13 -5.36 0.75 2.30
N LYS A 14 -4.19 1.40 2.33
CA LYS A 14 -3.23 1.31 1.21
C LYS A 14 -2.76 -0.12 1.02
N THR A 15 -2.46 -0.82 2.12
CA THR A 15 -2.03 -2.22 2.09
C THR A 15 -3.12 -3.12 1.50
N LYS A 16 -4.37 -2.96 1.95
CA LYS A 16 -5.50 -3.75 1.43
C LYS A 16 -5.69 -3.55 -0.08
N ILE A 17 -5.62 -2.31 -0.56
CA ILE A 17 -5.74 -1.99 -1.99
C ILE A 17 -4.59 -2.63 -2.80
N VAL A 18 -3.36 -2.54 -2.30
CA VAL A 18 -2.20 -3.14 -2.97
C VAL A 18 -2.26 -4.67 -2.94
N LEU A 19 -2.74 -5.28 -1.86
CA LEU A 19 -2.92 -6.73 -1.78
C LEU A 19 -4.01 -7.21 -2.75
N GLU A 20 -5.15 -6.52 -2.84
CA GLU A 20 -6.20 -6.83 -3.85
C GLU A 20 -5.63 -6.70 -5.28
N LEU A 21 -4.75 -5.72 -5.52
CA LEU A 21 -4.08 -5.56 -6.81
C LEU A 21 -3.10 -6.71 -7.11
N LEU A 22 -2.32 -7.15 -6.12
CA LEU A 22 -1.34 -8.24 -6.26
C LEU A 22 -2.00 -9.62 -6.40
N LYS A 23 -3.20 -9.79 -5.86
CA LYS A 23 -4.03 -10.99 -6.04
C LYS A 23 -4.69 -11.07 -7.41
N GLU A 24 -4.48 -10.09 -8.29
CA GLU A 24 -5.08 -9.98 -9.63
C GLU A 24 -6.63 -10.01 -9.64
N GLU A 25 -7.28 -9.84 -8.48
CA GLU A 25 -8.74 -9.86 -8.38
C GLU A 25 -9.37 -8.64 -9.07
N GLN A 26 -8.67 -7.50 -9.08
CA GLN A 26 -9.15 -6.25 -9.66
C GLN A 26 -8.01 -5.47 -10.31
N THR A 27 -8.32 -4.82 -11.43
CA THR A 27 -7.39 -3.93 -12.12
C THR A 27 -7.20 -2.61 -11.36
N VAL A 28 -6.08 -1.92 -11.60
CA VAL A 28 -5.80 -0.59 -11.03
C VAL A 28 -6.97 0.39 -11.28
N SER A 29 -7.62 0.29 -12.44
CA SER A 29 -8.76 1.15 -12.81
C SER A 29 -10.02 0.85 -12.00
N GLN A 30 -10.30 -0.43 -11.73
CA GLN A 30 -11.42 -0.85 -10.89
C GLN A 30 -11.21 -0.45 -9.43
N LEU A 31 -10.00 -0.67 -8.89
CA LEU A 31 -9.64 -0.26 -7.53
C LEU A 31 -9.67 1.26 -7.38
N ALA A 32 -9.20 1.99 -8.39
CA ALA A 32 -9.26 3.44 -8.43
C ALA A 32 -10.71 3.95 -8.29
N THR A 33 -11.63 3.34 -9.03
CA THR A 33 -13.06 3.68 -8.97
C THR A 33 -13.69 3.28 -7.64
N LYS A 34 -13.44 2.05 -7.19
CA LYS A 34 -14.03 1.45 -5.97
C LYS A 34 -13.62 2.18 -4.70
N TYR A 35 -12.33 2.49 -4.57
CA TYR A 35 -11.77 3.15 -3.40
C TYR A 35 -11.66 4.67 -3.55
N LYS A 36 -12.12 5.23 -4.68
CA LYS A 36 -11.99 6.65 -5.06
C LYS A 36 -10.53 7.15 -4.98
N VAL A 37 -9.60 6.27 -5.36
CA VAL A 37 -8.17 6.53 -5.36
C VAL A 37 -7.70 6.80 -6.78
N THR A 38 -6.76 7.72 -6.98
CA THR A 38 -6.13 7.91 -8.29
C THR A 38 -5.22 6.71 -8.63
N ALA A 39 -5.29 6.21 -9.87
CA ALA A 39 -4.41 5.13 -10.35
C ALA A 39 -2.92 5.37 -10.04
N LYS A 40 -2.44 6.62 -10.17
CA LYS A 40 -1.07 7.03 -9.82
C LYS A 40 -0.72 6.74 -8.34
N SER A 41 -1.66 6.97 -7.42
CA SER A 41 -1.48 6.69 -5.99
C SER A 41 -1.36 5.20 -5.75
N ILE A 42 -2.17 4.37 -6.42
CA ILE A 42 -2.12 2.91 -6.33
C ILE A 42 -0.76 2.39 -6.82
N THR A 43 -0.28 2.87 -7.97
CA THR A 43 1.05 2.51 -8.49
C THR A 43 2.17 2.91 -7.51
N ASN A 44 2.06 4.08 -6.90
CA ASN A 44 3.02 4.54 -5.90
C ASN A 44 3.01 3.67 -4.64
N TRP A 45 1.82 3.32 -4.13
CA TRP A 45 1.68 2.43 -2.98
C TRP A 45 2.16 1.02 -3.28
N LYS A 46 1.95 0.51 -4.51
CA LYS A 46 2.50 -0.77 -4.94
C LYS A 46 4.02 -0.78 -4.82
N LYS A 47 4.70 0.26 -5.31
CA LYS A 47 6.16 0.39 -5.18
C LYS A 47 6.59 0.42 -3.71
N GLN A 48 5.97 1.31 -2.92
CA GLN A 48 6.27 1.42 -1.48
C GLN A 48 6.02 0.12 -0.73
N PHE A 49 4.98 -0.63 -1.08
CA PHE A 49 4.69 -1.92 -0.47
C PHE A 49 5.76 -2.95 -0.81
N LEU A 50 6.19 -3.06 -2.07
CA LEU A 50 7.23 -4.00 -2.46
C LEU A 50 8.59 -3.66 -1.83
N GLU A 51 8.96 -2.38 -1.79
CA GLU A 51 10.21 -1.92 -1.16
C GLU A 51 10.22 -2.19 0.36
N ASN A 52 9.08 -2.01 1.03
CA ASN A 52 8.97 -2.31 2.46
C ASN A 52 8.74 -3.80 2.75
N ALA A 53 8.15 -4.55 1.81
CA ALA A 53 7.93 -5.99 1.96
C ALA A 53 9.27 -6.72 2.06
N SER A 54 10.25 -6.40 1.20
CA SER A 54 11.60 -6.98 1.30
C SER A 54 12.23 -6.69 2.66
N LYS A 55 12.12 -5.44 3.17
CA LYS A 55 12.63 -5.08 4.49
C LYS A 55 11.93 -5.81 5.63
N ALA A 56 10.64 -6.11 5.50
CA ALA A 56 9.90 -6.88 6.50
C ALA A 56 10.39 -8.34 6.59
N PHE A 57 11.01 -8.88 5.52
CA PHE A 57 11.65 -10.19 5.54
C PHE A 57 13.13 -10.14 5.98
N GLU A 58 13.78 -8.98 5.93
CA GLU A 58 15.14 -8.79 6.45
C GLU A 58 15.17 -8.62 7.99
N ASP A 59 14.02 -8.37 8.62
CA ASP A 59 13.87 -8.25 10.08
C ASP A 59 13.86 -9.62 10.81
N ASP A 60 14.31 -10.69 10.14
CA ASP A 60 14.59 -11.99 10.75
C ASP A 60 15.88 -11.98 11.61
N THR A 61 16.37 -10.79 11.98
CA THR A 61 17.57 -10.60 12.82
C THR A 61 17.26 -10.12 14.24
N LEU A 62 16.00 -9.82 14.58
CA LEU A 62 15.61 -9.43 15.94
C LEU A 62 15.36 -10.60 16.92
N THR A 63 15.73 -11.83 16.55
CA THR A 63 15.74 -12.97 17.49
C THR A 63 17.07 -13.14 18.25
N LEU A 64 18.05 -12.24 18.07
CA LEU A 64 19.38 -12.39 18.70
C LEU A 64 19.65 -11.56 19.97
N PHE A 65 18.68 -10.82 20.51
CA PHE A 65 18.81 -10.14 21.81
C PHE A 65 18.14 -10.87 22.98
N TYR A 66 18.19 -12.20 22.96
CA TYR A 66 17.90 -13.05 24.12
C TYR A 66 18.96 -14.16 24.25
N LYS A 67 20.23 -13.76 24.43
CA LYS A 67 21.30 -14.67 24.87
C LYS A 67 22.05 -14.05 26.04
#